data_AF-A0A1Y5GLM6-F1
#
_entry.id   AF-A0A1Y5GLM6-F1
#
_cell.length_a   1.000
_cell.length_b   1.000
_cell.length_c   1.000
_cell.angle_alpha   90.00
_cell.angle_beta   90.00
_cell.angle_gamma   90.00
#
_symmetry.space_group_name_H-M   'P 1'
#
loop_
_entity.id
_entity.type
_entity.pdbx_description
1 polymer ?
#
loop_
_entity_poly.entity_id
_entity_poly.type
_entity_poly.pdbx_seq_one_letter_code
_entity_poly.pdbx_strand_id
1 'polypeptide(L)'
;MLTDTEYLVAWVVYSLAAIGFVAVIWRVLVLLGFRVVKKVTVGLVLALLLTPWTVSVDAERLAPALFVGIFDATLQQDTAMYRAFFPLSLSLMVVVLMLCAEHFVSKKKP
;
A
#
# COMPACT_ATOMS: atom_id res chain seq x y z
N MET A 1 0.27 25.81 3.54
CA MET A 1 1.06 24.72 2.92
C MET A 1 1.82 24.04 4.04
N LEU A 2 1.87 22.69 4.10
CA LEU A 2 2.67 21.99 5.10
C LEU A 2 4.15 22.38 4.93
N THR A 3 4.86 22.66 6.01
CA THR A 3 6.32 22.74 6.00
C THR A 3 6.92 21.35 5.74
N ASP A 4 8.19 21.30 5.31
CA ASP A 4 8.84 20.01 5.02
C ASP A 4 8.98 19.15 6.28
N THR A 5 9.15 19.77 7.44
CA THR A 5 9.17 19.08 8.74
C THR A 5 7.81 18.46 9.05
N GLU A 6 6.71 19.19 8.89
CA GLU A 6 5.37 18.65 9.12
C GLU A 6 5.04 17.50 8.14
N TYR A 7 5.48 17.62 6.89
CA TYR A 7 5.33 16.57 5.88
C TYR A 7 6.10 15.29 6.25
N LEU A 8 7.37 15.42 6.67
CA LEU A 8 8.17 14.28 7.13
C LEU A 8 7.56 13.63 8.37
N VAL A 9 7.12 14.43 9.34
CA VAL A 9 6.44 13.92 10.55
C VAL A 9 5.17 13.18 10.17
N ALA A 10 4.37 13.71 9.24
CA ALA A 10 3.16 13.04 8.76
C ALA A 10 3.47 11.67 8.15
N TRP A 11 4.51 11.56 7.32
CA TRP A 11 4.93 10.28 6.75
C TRP A 11 5.43 9.27 7.79
N VAL A 12 6.20 9.73 8.78
CA VAL A 12 6.68 8.87 9.86
C VAL A 12 5.52 8.34 10.67
N VAL A 13 4.61 9.22 11.11
CA VAL A 13 3.43 8.84 11.89
C VAL A 13 2.53 7.90 11.08
N TYR A 14 2.29 8.22 9.81
CA TYR A 14 1.49 7.40 8.92
C TYR A 14 2.09 6.00 8.73
N SER A 15 3.40 5.92 8.44
CA SER A 15 4.08 4.65 8.21
C SER A 15 4.10 3.79 9.47
N LEU A 16 4.31 4.41 10.64
CA LEU A 16 4.24 3.73 11.93
C LEU A 16 2.83 3.16 12.18
N ALA A 17 1.80 3.95 11.89
CA ALA A 17 0.41 3.52 12.00
C ALA A 17 0.09 2.37 11.02
N ALA A 18 0.54 2.46 9.77
CA ALA A 18 0.36 1.43 8.76
C ALA A 18 1.05 0.11 9.17
N ILE A 19 2.29 0.18 9.67
CA ILE A 19 3.00 -1.00 10.20
C ILE A 19 2.25 -1.59 11.39
N GLY A 20 1.78 -0.76 12.33
CA GLY A 20 0.99 -1.19 13.47
C GLY A 20 -0.30 -1.90 13.04
N PHE A 21 -1.01 -1.33 12.06
CA PHE A 21 -2.22 -1.92 11.49
C PHE A 21 -1.95 -3.27 10.82
N VAL A 22 -0.90 -3.36 10.00
CA VAL A 22 -0.47 -4.63 9.38
C VAL A 22 -0.08 -5.66 10.45
N ALA A 23 0.60 -5.26 11.51
CA ALA A 23 0.98 -6.14 12.61
C ALA A 23 -0.24 -6.71 13.36
N VAL A 24 -1.28 -5.88 13.57
CA VAL A 24 -2.55 -6.33 14.16
C VAL A 24 -3.23 -7.35 13.26
N ILE A 25 -3.39 -7.06 11.96
CA ILE A 25 -3.98 -7.99 10.99
C ILE A 25 -3.20 -9.31 10.94
N TRP A 26 -1.86 -9.22 10.88
CA TRP A 26 -0.98 -10.37 10.91
C TRP A 26 -1.23 -11.23 12.15
N ARG A 27 -1.29 -10.61 13.34
CA ARG A 27 -1.51 -11.30 14.61
C ARG A 27 -2.86 -12.00 14.64
N VAL A 28 -3.93 -11.35 14.18
CA VAL A 28 -5.27 -11.94 14.08
C VAL A 28 -5.27 -13.15 13.15
N LEU A 29 -4.66 -13.04 11.96
CA LEU A 29 -4.62 -14.14 10.99
C LEU A 29 -3.73 -15.31 11.43
N VAL A 30 -2.69 -15.05 12.23
CA VAL A 30 -1.89 -16.09 12.89
C VAL A 30 -2.74 -16.87 13.88
N LEU A 31 -3.53 -16.19 14.72
CA LEU A 31 -4.41 -16.84 15.69
C LEU A 31 -5.48 -17.73 15.02
N LEU A 32 -5.94 -17.34 13.83
CA LEU A 32 -6.91 -18.11 13.04
C LEU A 32 -6.30 -19.28 12.25
N GLY A 33 -4.96 -19.41 12.20
CA GLY A 33 -4.28 -20.53 11.54
C GLY A 33 -4.22 -20.49 10.01
N PHE A 34 -4.75 -19.45 9.34
CA PHE A 34 -4.81 -19.38 7.88
C PHE A 34 -3.48 -18.92 7.24
N ARG A 35 -2.61 -19.86 6.85
CA ARG A 35 -1.28 -19.53 6.29
C ARG A 35 -1.33 -18.75 4.96
N VAL A 36 -2.18 -19.16 4.01
CA VAL A 36 -2.25 -18.54 2.67
C VAL A 36 -2.97 -17.19 2.74
N VAL A 37 -4.15 -17.16 3.38
CA VAL A 37 -4.94 -15.93 3.57
C VAL A 37 -4.10 -14.86 4.23
N LYS A 38 -3.34 -15.20 5.27
CA LYS A 38 -2.41 -14.26 5.94
C LYS A 38 -1.50 -13.55 4.95
N LYS A 39 -0.81 -14.30 4.08
CA LYS A 39 0.17 -13.73 3.15
C LYS A 39 -0.50 -12.83 2.12
N VAL A 40 -1.62 -13.27 1.57
CA VAL A 40 -2.42 -12.49 0.61
C VAL A 40 -2.92 -11.20 1.24
N THR A 41 -3.58 -11.28 2.41
CA THR A 41 -4.14 -10.12 3.10
C THR A 41 -3.04 -9.13 3.51
N VAL A 42 -1.93 -9.60 4.05
CA VAL A 42 -0.82 -8.73 4.47
C VAL A 42 -0.18 -8.04 3.27
N GLY A 43 0.06 -8.76 2.17
CA GLY A 43 0.56 -8.17 0.94
C GLY A 43 -0.40 -7.12 0.36
N LEU A 44 -1.69 -7.43 0.33
CA LEU A 44 -2.74 -6.50 -0.12
C LEU A 44 -2.74 -5.21 0.72
N VAL A 45 -2.77 -5.33 2.05
CA VAL A 45 -2.80 -4.17 2.95
C VAL A 45 -1.53 -3.34 2.83
N LEU A 46 -0.35 -3.98 2.70
CA LEU A 46 0.90 -3.26 2.47
C LEU A 46 0.87 -2.48 1.16
N ALA A 47 0.42 -3.10 0.06
CA ALA A 47 0.31 -2.40 -1.22
C ALA A 47 -0.68 -1.23 -1.14
N LEU A 48 -1.83 -1.42 -0.51
CA LEU A 48 -2.84 -0.37 -0.38
C LEU A 48 -2.37 0.82 0.46
N LEU A 49 -1.66 0.56 1.57
CA LEU A 49 -1.27 1.62 2.50
C LEU A 49 0.09 2.25 2.17
N LEU A 50 1.03 1.49 1.61
CA LEU A 50 2.42 1.96 1.49
C LEU A 50 2.86 2.30 0.08
N THR A 51 2.00 2.16 -0.93
CA THR A 51 2.35 2.59 -2.30
C THR A 51 2.29 4.10 -2.40
N PRO A 52 3.41 4.83 -2.60
CA PRO A 52 3.38 6.27 -2.73
C PRO A 52 3.03 6.72 -4.16
N TRP A 53 2.36 7.86 -4.30
CA TRP A 53 2.10 8.55 -5.56
C TRP A 53 1.99 10.06 -5.37
N THR A 54 2.17 10.86 -6.43
CA THR A 54 2.12 12.32 -6.36
C THR A 54 0.71 12.82 -6.03
N VAL A 55 0.59 13.77 -5.11
CA VAL A 55 -0.70 14.31 -4.64
C VAL A 55 -1.44 15.07 -5.75
N SER A 56 -0.72 15.70 -6.68
CA SER A 56 -1.27 16.30 -7.89
C SER A 56 -0.26 16.21 -9.03
N VAL A 57 -0.65 16.63 -10.23
CA VAL A 57 0.27 16.68 -11.40
C VAL A 57 1.37 17.72 -11.17
N ASP A 58 1.04 18.82 -10.50
CA ASP A 58 1.95 19.96 -10.28
C ASP A 58 2.72 19.89 -8.95
N ALA A 59 2.42 18.92 -8.08
CA ALA A 59 3.05 18.78 -6.78
C ALA A 59 4.02 17.59 -6.75
N GLU A 60 5.26 17.85 -6.33
CA GLU A 60 6.28 16.82 -6.11
C GLU A 60 6.03 15.96 -4.86
N ARG A 61 5.13 16.42 -3.98
CA ARG A 61 4.85 15.72 -2.72
C ARG A 61 4.07 14.43 -2.97
N LEU A 62 4.54 13.37 -2.32
CA LEU A 62 3.93 12.05 -2.35
C LEU A 62 2.94 11.87 -1.21
N ALA A 63 1.87 11.12 -1.48
CA ALA A 63 0.96 10.54 -0.51
C ALA A 63 0.64 9.10 -0.91
N PRO A 64 0.06 8.28 -0.01
CA PRO A 64 -0.34 6.93 -0.38
C PRO A 64 -1.36 6.91 -1.53
N ALA A 65 -1.09 6.11 -2.55
CA ALA A 65 -1.85 6.04 -3.80
C ALA A 65 -3.33 5.73 -3.59
N LEU A 66 -3.68 4.95 -2.56
CA LEU A 66 -5.07 4.72 -2.17
C LEU A 66 -5.79 6.04 -1.86
N PHE A 67 -5.19 6.88 -1.02
CA PHE A 67 -5.79 8.16 -0.63
C PHE A 67 -5.73 9.18 -1.75
N VAL A 68 -4.68 9.17 -2.57
CA VAL A 68 -4.63 10.00 -3.77
C VAL A 68 -5.77 9.62 -4.73
N GLY A 69 -6.00 8.34 -4.98
CA GLY A 69 -7.10 7.89 -5.84
C GLY A 69 -8.48 8.26 -5.29
N ILE A 70 -8.70 8.13 -3.98
CA ILE A 70 -9.94 8.58 -3.33
C ILE A 70 -10.11 10.10 -3.47
N PHE A 71 -9.04 10.86 -3.23
CA PHE A 71 -9.04 12.31 -3.36
C PHE A 71 -9.34 12.76 -4.78
N ASP A 72 -8.65 12.18 -5.77
CA ASP A 72 -8.87 12.45 -7.19
C ASP A 72 -10.31 12.11 -7.60
N ALA A 73 -10.87 10.99 -7.13
CA ALA A 73 -12.21 10.56 -7.50
C ALA A 73 -13.36 11.34 -6.83
N THR A 74 -13.10 11.98 -5.69
CA THR A 74 -14.15 12.65 -4.89
C THR A 74 -14.07 14.17 -4.93
N LEU A 75 -12.87 14.73 -5.02
CA LEU A 75 -12.62 16.16 -4.81
C LEU A 75 -11.97 16.85 -6.01
N GLN A 76 -11.40 16.13 -6.98
CA GLN A 76 -10.86 16.71 -8.20
C GLN A 76 -11.81 16.46 -9.38
N GLN A 77 -12.23 17.52 -10.08
CA GLN A 77 -13.15 17.39 -11.22
C GLN A 77 -12.42 17.27 -12.57
N ASP A 78 -11.18 17.78 -12.68
CA ASP A 78 -10.48 17.95 -13.97
C ASP A 78 -9.19 17.12 -14.12
N THR A 79 -8.83 16.31 -13.13
CA THR A 79 -7.63 15.45 -13.20
C THR A 79 -7.96 14.07 -13.74
N ALA A 80 -6.97 13.42 -14.35
CA ALA A 80 -7.08 12.01 -14.74
C ALA A 80 -7.32 11.14 -13.49
N MET A 81 -8.60 10.89 -13.18
CA MET A 81 -9.11 10.15 -12.01
C MET A 81 -8.39 8.81 -11.76
N TYR A 82 -7.78 8.25 -12.80
CA TYR A 82 -7.16 6.94 -12.78
C TYR A 82 -5.64 6.93 -12.57
N ARG A 83 -4.98 8.09 -12.42
CA ARG A 83 -3.51 8.14 -12.32
C ARG A 83 -2.96 7.37 -11.13
N ALA A 84 -3.66 7.37 -9.99
CA ALA A 84 -3.23 6.67 -8.78
C ALA A 84 -3.50 5.16 -8.82
N PHE A 85 -4.35 4.67 -9.74
CA PHE A 85 -4.57 3.23 -9.90
C PHE A 85 -3.42 2.53 -10.61
N PHE A 86 -2.69 3.23 -11.48
CA PHE A 86 -1.53 2.65 -12.15
C PHE A 86 -0.43 2.20 -11.16
N PRO A 87 0.15 3.06 -10.29
CA PRO A 87 1.14 2.62 -9.31
C PRO A 87 0.58 1.59 -8.32
N LEU A 88 -0.70 1.71 -7.94
CA LEU A 88 -1.34 0.80 -7.00
C LEU A 88 -1.51 -0.60 -7.62
N SER A 89 -1.95 -0.68 -8.88
CA SER A 89 -2.05 -1.95 -9.60
C SER A 89 -0.67 -2.59 -9.82
N LEU A 90 0.36 -1.78 -10.09
CA LEU A 90 1.74 -2.26 -10.19
C LEU A 90 2.24 -2.85 -8.86
N SER A 91 1.98 -2.18 -7.75
CA SER A 91 2.33 -2.66 -6.40
C SER A 91 1.60 -3.98 -6.08
N LEU A 92 0.31 -4.07 -6.40
CA LEU A 92 -0.45 -5.31 -6.27
C LEU A 92 0.10 -6.44 -7.15
N MET A 93 0.50 -6.14 -8.37
CA MET A 93 1.14 -7.10 -9.26
C MET A 93 2.45 -7.62 -8.64
N VAL A 94 3.28 -6.74 -8.07
CA VAL A 94 4.50 -7.13 -7.37
C VAL A 94 4.20 -8.06 -6.19
N VAL A 95 3.16 -7.77 -5.39
CA VAL A 95 2.71 -8.66 -4.31
C VAL A 95 2.36 -10.05 -4.85
N VAL A 96 1.56 -10.12 -5.93
CA VAL A 96 1.19 -11.40 -6.54
C VAL A 96 2.42 -12.16 -7.04
N LEU A 97 3.36 -11.49 -7.70
CA LEU A 97 4.60 -12.09 -8.18
C LEU A 97 5.46 -12.63 -7.03
N MET A 98 5.57 -11.89 -5.92
CA MET A 98 6.28 -12.35 -4.73
C MET A 98 5.64 -13.59 -4.12
N LEU A 99 4.31 -13.63 -4.01
CA LEU A 99 3.58 -14.79 -3.49
C LEU A 99 3.74 -16.02 -4.40
N CYS A 100 3.68 -15.83 -5.72
CA CYS A 100 3.95 -16.88 -6.70
C CYS A 100 5.39 -17.40 -6.55
N ALA A 101 6.38 -16.50 -6.52
CA ALA A 101 7.79 -16.87 -6.36
C ALA A 101 8.02 -17.67 -5.08
N GLU A 102 7.45 -17.24 -3.95
CA GLU A 102 7.53 -17.97 -2.69
C GLU A 102 6.90 -19.36 -2.79
N HIS A 103 5.75 -19.49 -3.45
CA HIS A 103 5.10 -20.78 -3.68
C HIS A 103 5.96 -21.73 -4.52
N PHE A 104 6.57 -21.24 -5.61
CA PHE A 104 7.47 -22.03 -6.46
C PHE A 104 8.74 -22.47 -5.71
N VAL A 105 9.33 -21.58 -4.89
CA VAL A 105 10.50 -21.92 -4.06
C VAL A 105 10.14 -22.92 -2.97
N SER A 106 8.98 -22.77 -2.33
CA SER A 106 8.54 -23.70 -1.28
C SER A 106 8.28 -25.12 -1.80
N LYS A 107 7.93 -25.28 -3.08
CA LYS A 107 7.79 -26.61 -3.72
C LYS A 107 9.11 -27.30 -4.05
N LYS A 108 10.23 -26.56 -4.10
CA LYS A 108 11.56 -27.10 -4.43
C LYS A 108 12.37 -27.55 -3.22
N LYS A 109 11.89 -27.34 -2.00
CA LYS A 109 12.53 -27.88 -0.79
C LYS A 109 12.15 -29.36 -0.65
N PRO A 110 13.12 -30.30 -0.61
CA PRO A 110 12.86 -31.74 -0.47
C PRO A 110 12.19 -32.07 0.86
#